data_AF-A0A949ZW83-F1
#
_entry.id   AF-A0A949ZW83-F1
#
_cell.length_a   1.000
_cell.length_b   1.000
_cell.length_c   1.000
_cell.angle_alpha   90.00
_cell.angle_beta   90.00
_cell.angle_gamma   90.00
#
_symmetry.space_group_name_H-M   'P 1'
#
loop_
_entity.id
_entity.type
_entity.pdbx_description
1 polymer ?
#
loop_
_entity_poly.entity_id
_entity_poly.type
_entity_poly.pdbx_seq_one_letter_code
_entity_poly.pdbx_strand_id
1 'polypeptide(L)'
;MRDLDVELLWWEGCPSTERALAAVREALAEAGMEGVPVRTPEIRTDDDARDAGFVGSPTILIDGVDLVPAAAEEQIGLSCRVYRRRDGRVSPIPDPDDLREALQSAAERAEVTK
;
A
#
# COMPACT_ATOMS: atom_id res chain seq x y z
N MET A 1 22.78 -3.77 -1.52
CA MET A 1 21.45 -4.29 -1.19
C MET A 1 20.51 -3.12 -1.29
N ARG A 2 19.54 -3.15 -2.21
CA ARG A 2 18.34 -2.34 -2.01
C ARG A 2 17.49 -3.15 -1.05
N ASP A 3 17.23 -2.58 0.12
CA ASP A 3 16.22 -3.13 1.02
C ASP A 3 14.85 -2.72 0.46
N LEU A 4 13.92 -3.66 0.41
CA LEU A 4 12.55 -3.40 -0.01
C LEU A 4 11.93 -2.40 0.96
N ASP A 5 11.29 -1.35 0.44
CA ASP A 5 10.66 -0.33 1.27
C ASP A 5 9.14 -0.41 1.15
N VAL A 6 8.44 -0.60 2.27
CA VAL A 6 6.98 -0.71 2.29
C VAL A 6 6.41 0.39 3.16
N GLU A 7 5.53 1.20 2.59
CA GLU A 7 4.91 2.35 3.26
C GLU A 7 3.39 2.24 3.22
N LEU A 8 2.75 2.47 4.35
CA LEU A 8 1.30 2.56 4.47
C LEU A 8 0.95 4.00 4.82
N LEU A 9 0.51 4.74 3.82
CA LEU A 9 0.00 6.09 3.95
C LEU A 9 -1.39 6.05 4.56
N TRP A 10 -1.61 6.83 5.61
CA TRP A 10 -2.90 6.94 6.30
C TRP A 10 -3.12 8.37 6.78
N TRP A 11 -4.36 8.71 7.13
CA TRP A 11 -4.73 9.97 7.76
C TRP A 11 -5.47 9.71 9.07
N GLU A 12 -5.44 10.67 9.99
CA GLU A 12 -5.99 10.56 11.36
C GLU A 12 -7.44 10.02 11.40
N GLY A 13 -8.23 10.23 10.34
CA GLY A 13 -9.63 9.80 10.24
C GLY A 13 -9.88 8.35 9.77
N CYS A 14 -8.86 7.53 9.51
CA CYS A 14 -9.06 6.19 8.94
C CYS A 14 -9.02 5.05 9.99
N PRO A 15 -10.15 4.38 10.30
CA PRO A 15 -10.18 3.22 11.20
C PRO A 15 -9.66 1.93 10.55
N SER A 16 -9.30 1.97 9.27
CA SER A 16 -8.86 0.80 8.50
C SER A 16 -7.34 0.64 8.47
N THR A 17 -6.59 1.61 8.99
CA THR A 17 -5.11 1.63 9.01
C THR A 17 -4.53 0.39 9.68
N GLU A 18 -5.01 0.03 10.87
CA GLU A 18 -4.51 -1.14 11.60
C GLU A 18 -4.77 -2.46 10.85
N ARG A 19 -5.94 -2.56 10.18
CA ARG A 19 -6.28 -3.74 9.37
C ARG A 19 -5.40 -3.84 8.13
N ALA A 20 -5.16 -2.73 7.45
CA ALA A 20 -4.26 -2.69 6.31
C ALA A 20 -2.82 -3.03 6.72
N LEU A 21 -2.34 -2.51 7.87
CA LEU A 21 -1.02 -2.82 8.38
C LEU A 21 -0.86 -4.32 8.71
N ALA A 22 -1.88 -4.92 9.32
CA ALA A 22 -1.90 -6.36 9.58
C ALA A 22 -1.83 -7.16 8.28
N ALA A 23 -2.62 -6.79 7.27
CA ALA A 23 -2.61 -7.46 5.96
C ALA A 23 -1.23 -7.36 5.27
N VAL A 24 -0.57 -6.20 5.32
CA VAL A 24 0.79 -6.00 4.79
C VAL A 24 1.79 -6.92 5.49
N ARG A 25 1.74 -6.99 6.82
CA ARG A 25 2.64 -7.85 7.58
C ARG A 25 2.41 -9.33 7.30
N GLU A 26 1.15 -9.75 7.16
CA GLU A 26 0.79 -11.12 6.81
C GLU A 26 1.31 -11.48 5.41
N ALA A 27 1.08 -10.61 4.42
CA ALA A 27 1.57 -10.83 3.06
C ALA A 27 3.11 -10.86 2.98
N LEU A 28 3.80 -10.01 3.73
CA LEU A 28 5.26 -10.07 3.88
C LEU A 28 5.71 -11.38 4.50
N ALA A 29 5.01 -11.86 5.54
CA ALA A 29 5.36 -13.11 6.20
C ALA A 29 5.22 -14.32 5.30
N GLU A 30 4.11 -14.41 4.58
CA GLU A 30 3.87 -15.49 3.63
C GLU A 30 4.81 -15.42 2.42
N ALA A 31 5.31 -14.24 2.07
CA ALA A 31 6.33 -14.07 1.04
C ALA A 31 7.77 -14.32 1.55
N GLY A 32 7.95 -14.66 2.84
CA GLY A 32 9.26 -14.89 3.45
C GLY A 32 10.06 -13.61 3.69
N MET A 33 9.40 -12.46 3.72
CA MET A 33 9.96 -11.10 3.83
C MET A 33 9.63 -10.43 5.17
N GLU A 34 9.51 -11.21 6.26
CA GLU A 34 9.21 -10.74 7.61
C GLU A 34 10.20 -9.70 8.15
N GLY A 35 11.41 -9.66 7.59
CA GLY A 35 12.45 -8.70 7.94
C GLY A 35 12.30 -7.31 7.31
N VAL A 36 11.35 -7.11 6.39
CA VAL A 36 11.12 -5.84 5.71
C VAL A 36 10.39 -4.86 6.64
N PRO A 37 10.96 -3.67 6.92
CA PRO A 37 10.29 -2.68 7.76
C PRO A 37 9.08 -2.07 7.02
N VAL A 38 7.93 -2.01 7.70
CA VAL A 38 6.74 -1.32 7.20
C VAL A 38 6.65 0.05 7.86
N ARG A 39 6.79 1.12 7.09
CA ARG A 39 6.61 2.51 7.55
C ARG A 39 5.15 2.91 7.45
N THR A 40 4.68 3.75 8.36
CA THR A 40 3.28 4.23 8.37
C THR A 40 3.24 5.75 8.43
N PRO A 41 3.75 6.47 7.42
CA PRO A 41 3.73 7.93 7.42
C PRO A 41 2.28 8.44 7.38
N GLU A 42 2.01 9.42 8.22
CA GLU A 42 0.70 10.06 8.32
C GLU A 42 0.62 11.22 7.32
N ILE A 43 -0.40 11.21 6.46
CA ILE A 43 -0.74 12.27 5.52
C ILE A 43 -1.68 13.25 6.24
N ARG A 44 -1.20 14.46 6.49
CA ARG A 44 -1.93 15.49 7.24
C ARG A 44 -2.50 16.59 6.37
N THR A 45 -1.91 16.80 5.19
CA THR A 45 -2.29 17.88 4.28
C THR A 45 -2.54 17.36 2.87
N ASP A 46 -3.31 18.11 2.08
CA ASP A 46 -3.48 17.82 0.65
C ASP A 46 -2.18 17.98 -0.15
N ASP A 47 -1.19 18.69 0.37
CA ASP A 47 0.13 18.83 -0.25
C ASP A 47 0.93 17.54 -0.10
N ASP A 48 0.99 16.99 1.13
CA ASP A 48 1.55 15.66 1.40
C ASP A 48 0.86 14.59 0.55
N ALA A 49 -0.46 14.72 0.38
CA ALA A 49 -1.24 13.81 -0.44
C ALA A 49 -0.85 13.89 -1.93
N ARG A 50 -0.57 15.09 -2.46
CA ARG A 50 -0.13 15.27 -3.86
C ARG A 50 1.28 14.74 -4.07
N ASP A 51 2.20 15.07 -3.18
CA ASP A 51 3.60 14.64 -3.27
C ASP A 51 3.73 13.12 -3.20
N ALA A 52 2.88 12.47 -2.38
CA ALA A 52 2.87 11.02 -2.23
C ALA A 52 1.94 10.30 -3.23
N GLY A 53 1.18 11.02 -4.07
CA GLY A 53 0.17 10.42 -4.94
C GLY A 53 -0.99 9.74 -4.19
N PHE A 54 -1.28 10.20 -2.98
CA PHE A 54 -2.29 9.67 -2.08
C PHE A 54 -3.71 9.95 -2.59
N VAL A 55 -4.30 8.95 -3.24
CA VAL A 55 -5.69 9.00 -3.71
C VAL A 55 -6.72 8.70 -2.61
N GLY A 56 -6.26 8.28 -1.43
CA GLY A 56 -7.09 8.07 -0.26
C GLY A 56 -6.53 7.02 0.69
N SER A 57 -7.13 6.94 1.88
CA SER A 57 -6.68 6.03 2.93
C SER A 57 -7.39 4.69 2.91
N PRO A 58 -6.68 3.59 3.22
CA PRO A 58 -5.22 3.46 3.29
C PRO A 58 -4.63 3.43 1.87
N THR A 59 -3.41 3.92 1.66
CA THR A 59 -2.63 3.70 0.42
C THR A 59 -1.34 2.97 0.76
N ILE A 60 -0.99 1.96 -0.02
CA ILE A 60 0.18 1.11 0.24
C ILE A 60 1.16 1.33 -0.90
N LEU A 61 2.35 1.84 -0.58
CA LEU A 61 3.46 2.00 -1.49
C LEU A 61 4.49 0.90 -1.24
N ILE A 62 4.98 0.31 -2.33
CA ILE A 62 6.09 -0.65 -2.32
C ILE A 62 7.18 -0.09 -3.23
N ASP A 63 8.34 0.25 -2.65
CA ASP A 63 9.41 1.01 -3.30
C ASP A 63 8.91 2.32 -3.96
N GLY A 64 7.99 3.03 -3.29
CA GLY A 64 7.37 4.24 -3.80
C GLY A 64 6.35 4.03 -4.93
N VAL A 65 6.00 2.78 -5.24
CA VAL A 65 4.99 2.43 -6.25
C VAL A 65 3.70 2.00 -5.56
N ASP A 66 2.56 2.60 -5.92
CA ASP A 66 1.25 2.18 -5.40
C ASP A 66 0.96 0.74 -5.79
N LEU A 67 0.63 -0.06 -4.78
CA LEU A 67 0.24 -1.44 -4.89
C LEU A 67 -0.90 -1.65 -5.89
N VAL A 68 -1.95 -0.84 -5.74
CA VAL A 68 -3.12 -0.90 -6.58
C VAL A 68 -3.12 0.41 -7.34
N PRO A 69 -2.72 0.45 -8.61
CA PRO A 69 -2.71 1.72 -9.33
C PRO A 69 -4.11 2.29 -9.34
N ALA A 70 -4.24 3.50 -8.79
CA ALA A 70 -5.48 4.24 -8.85
C ALA A 70 -5.89 4.44 -10.31
N ALA A 71 -7.18 4.31 -10.63
CA ALA A 71 -7.63 4.69 -11.96
C ALA A 71 -7.28 6.17 -12.17
N ALA A 72 -6.92 6.56 -13.40
CA ALA A 72 -6.49 7.94 -13.70
C ALA A 72 -7.52 9.02 -13.33
N GLU A 73 -8.76 8.61 -13.03
CA GLU A 73 -9.89 9.45 -12.65
C GLU A 73 -10.07 9.59 -11.12
N GLU A 74 -9.32 8.86 -10.30
CA GLU A 74 -9.38 8.96 -8.84
C GLU A 74 -8.74 10.28 -8.36
N GLN A 75 -9.51 11.04 -7.58
CA GLN A 75 -9.09 12.36 -7.10
C GLN A 75 -8.16 12.23 -5.90
N ILE A 76 -6.97 12.83 -6.01
CA ILE A 76 -6.04 13.00 -4.88
C ILE A 76 -6.71 13.83 -3.79
N GLY A 77 -6.69 13.33 -2.56
CA GLY A 77 -7.23 14.04 -1.40
C GLY A 77 -7.40 13.15 -0.18
N LEU A 78 -7.67 13.79 0.96
CA LEU A 78 -7.93 13.15 2.26
C LEU A 78 -9.30 12.46 2.27
N SER A 79 -9.43 11.39 1.49
CA SER A 79 -10.68 10.63 1.33
C SER A 79 -10.49 9.14 1.66
N CYS A 80 -11.58 8.42 1.86
CA CYS A 80 -11.53 6.97 2.04
C CYS A 80 -11.40 6.28 0.69
N ARG A 81 -10.35 5.47 0.51
CA ARG A 81 -10.14 4.68 -0.70
C ARG A 81 -11.02 3.43 -0.67
N VAL A 82 -11.61 3.10 -1.82
CA VAL A 82 -12.41 1.90 -1.98
C VAL A 82 -11.67 0.94 -2.89
N TYR A 83 -11.26 -0.20 -2.35
CA TYR A 83 -10.62 -1.26 -3.08
C TYR A 83 -11.65 -2.25 -3.61
N ARG A 84 -11.53 -2.61 -4.89
CA ARG A 84 -12.30 -3.69 -5.48
C ARG A 84 -11.51 -4.99 -5.36
N ARG A 85 -12.01 -5.92 -4.57
CA ARG A 85 -11.40 -7.22 -4.36
C ARG A 85 -11.70 -8.18 -5.52
N ARG A 86 -10.90 -9.23 -5.64
CA ARG A 86 -11.07 -10.29 -6.65
C ARG A 86 -12.38 -11.06 -6.51
N ASP A 87 -12.94 -11.11 -5.29
CA ASP A 87 -14.26 -11.68 -5.01
C ASP A 87 -15.44 -10.81 -5.47
N GLY A 88 -15.17 -9.66 -6.10
CA GLY A 88 -16.15 -8.71 -6.60
C GLY A 88 -16.72 -7.78 -5.51
N ARG A 89 -16.28 -7.91 -4.25
CA ARG A 89 -16.71 -7.05 -3.15
C ARG A 89 -15.86 -5.78 -3.10
N VAL A 90 -16.45 -4.73 -2.54
CA VAL A 90 -15.73 -3.51 -2.18
C VAL A 90 -15.25 -3.62 -0.73
N SER A 91 -14.01 -3.19 -0.50
CA SER A 91 -13.35 -3.25 0.79
C SER A 91 -12.59 -1.94 1.04
N PRO A 92 -12.47 -1.47 2.29
CA PRO A 92 -11.63 -0.33 2.62
C PRO A 92 -10.13 -0.70 2.70
N ILE A 93 -9.77 -1.96 2.42
CA ILE A 93 -8.39 -2.45 2.35
C ILE A 93 -8.21 -3.26 1.05
N PRO A 94 -6.99 -3.27 0.45
CA PRO A 94 -6.71 -4.04 -0.75
C PRO A 94 -6.86 -5.55 -0.52
N ASP A 95 -6.94 -6.29 -1.62
CA ASP A 95 -6.98 -7.74 -1.56
C ASP A 95 -5.61 -8.29 -1.09
N PRO A 96 -5.58 -9.24 -0.14
CA PRO A 96 -4.34 -9.91 0.26
C PRO A 96 -3.57 -10.56 -0.89
N ASP A 97 -4.28 -11.08 -1.91
CA ASP A 97 -3.64 -11.71 -3.06
C ASP A 97 -2.94 -10.65 -3.94
N ASP A 98 -3.55 -9.49 -4.15
CA ASP A 98 -2.92 -8.37 -4.88
C ASP A 98 -1.68 -7.87 -4.14
N LEU A 99 -1.78 -7.77 -2.81
CA LEU A 99 -0.67 -7.38 -1.93
C LEU A 99 0.52 -8.34 -2.05
N ARG A 100 0.25 -9.65 -2.06
CA ARG A 100 1.27 -10.67 -2.28
C ARG A 100 1.91 -10.55 -3.66
N GLU A 101 1.10 -10.47 -4.72
CA GLU A 101 1.59 -10.43 -6.10
C GLU A 101 2.52 -9.22 -6.32
N ALA A 102 2.18 -8.06 -5.76
CA ALA A 102 3.01 -6.88 -5.90
C ALA A 102 4.27 -6.92 -5.02
N LEU A 103 4.20 -7.47 -3.81
CA LEU A 103 5.38 -7.69 -2.97
C LEU A 103 6.36 -8.64 -3.65
N GLN A 104 5.87 -9.72 -4.25
CA GLN A 104 6.68 -10.65 -5.06
C GLN A 104 7.29 -9.93 -6.26
N SER A 105 6.48 -9.19 -7.03
CA SER A 105 6.96 -8.42 -8.17
C SER A 105 7.99 -7.34 -7.78
N ALA A 106 7.88 -6.76 -6.58
CA ALA A 106 8.85 -5.80 -6.07
C ALA A 106 10.15 -6.48 -5.61
N ALA A 107 10.04 -7.62 -4.91
CA ALA A 107 11.18 -8.44 -4.54
C ALA A 107 11.96 -8.91 -5.79
N GLU A 108 11.27 -9.40 -6.81
CA GLU A 108 11.89 -9.77 -8.08
C GLU A 108 12.61 -8.58 -8.74
N ARG A 109 12.01 -7.37 -8.74
CA ARG A 109 12.67 -6.16 -9.24
C ARG A 109 13.91 -5.77 -8.43
N ALA A 110 13.85 -5.95 -7.11
CA ALA A 110 14.99 -5.70 -6.22
C ALA A 110 16.12 -6.72 -6.43
N GLU A 111 15.79 -7.99 -6.73
CA GLU A 111 16.75 -9.06 -7.03
C GLU A 111 17.36 -8.94 -8.44
N VAL A 112 16.58 -8.50 -9.44
CA VAL A 112 17.01 -8.36 -10.85
C VAL A 112 17.98 -7.18 -11.07
N THR A 113 18.09 -6.25 -10.12
CA THR A 113 19.11 -5.17 -10.17
C THR A 113 20.53 -5.67 -9.81
N LYS A 114 20.78 -6.98 -9.84
CA LYS A 114 22.08 -7.61 -9.53
C LYS A 114 22.87 -8.03 -10.76
#